data_AF-A0AAN4YW11-F1
#
_entry.id   AF-A0AAN4YW11-F1
#
_cell.length_a   1.000
_cell.length_b   1.000
_cell.length_c   1.000
_cell.angle_alpha   90.00
_cell.angle_beta   90.00
_cell.angle_gamma   90.00
#
_symmetry.space_group_name_H-M   'P 1'
#
loop_
_entity.id
_entity.type
_entity.pdbx_description
1 polymer ?
#
loop_
_entity_poly.entity_id
_entity_poly.type
_entity_poly.pdbx_seq_one_letter_code
_entity_poly.pdbx_strand_id
1 'polypeptide(L)'
;MVRSSLYGLRFLIAVLCMELVLHYSYAVAIIKSSPSWTQYTPYQLAMLGYFNLHAVWLKLLIPWRFFRLWALVDGLDAPENMVRCMSDNYSTLAFWRGWHRSLNRWIVRYIYVPLGGNGGGKVKTMLNVLAVFTFIALWHDINLRLLAWGWLTTLFILPEVIAMIIFPKRKWKDWPETFRILCGIGATGNILMMMVASLVGFVMGVDDVKEMVKGIFAGWFNAGFVTAAVMCLFVSAQIMFEHRDGEKRQGINLKC
;
A
#
# COMPACT_ATOMS: atom_id res chain seq x y z
N MET A 1 -32.70 4.31 -0.84
CA MET A 1 -32.67 3.51 -2.07
C MET A 1 -31.59 3.94 -3.06
N VAL A 2 -31.54 5.21 -3.51
CA VAL A 2 -30.53 5.68 -4.50
C VAL A 2 -29.08 5.42 -4.07
N ARG A 3 -28.72 5.75 -2.82
CA ARG A 3 -27.36 5.50 -2.27
C ARG A 3 -26.94 4.02 -2.35
N SER A 4 -27.82 3.11 -1.93
CA SER A 4 -27.54 1.67 -1.92
C SER A 4 -27.46 1.11 -3.34
N SER A 5 -28.29 1.59 -4.27
CA SER A 5 -28.24 1.18 -5.69
C SER A 5 -26.94 1.59 -6.39
N LEU A 6 -26.48 2.83 -6.17
CA LEU A 6 -25.19 3.29 -6.70
C LEU A 6 -24.01 2.52 -6.10
N TYR A 7 -24.09 2.17 -4.82
CA TYR A 7 -23.08 1.33 -4.18
C TYR A 7 -23.08 -0.10 -4.76
N GLY A 8 -24.27 -0.67 -5.02
CA GLY A 8 -24.43 -1.95 -5.71
C GLY A 8 -23.80 -1.95 -7.10
N LEU A 9 -24.00 -0.90 -7.90
CA LEU A 9 -23.34 -0.76 -9.19
C LEU A 9 -21.81 -0.76 -9.06
N ARG A 10 -21.27 -0.01 -8.08
CA ARG A 10 -19.82 0.03 -7.80
C ARG A 10 -19.28 -1.33 -7.34
N PHE A 11 -20.08 -2.13 -6.64
CA PHE A 11 -19.73 -3.50 -6.28
C PHE A 11 -19.69 -4.40 -7.51
N LEU A 12 -20.70 -4.35 -8.38
CA LEU A 12 -20.74 -5.12 -9.62
C LEU A 12 -19.56 -4.80 -10.54
N ILE A 13 -19.22 -3.51 -10.70
CA ILE A 13 -18.04 -3.09 -11.47
C ILE A 13 -16.75 -3.70 -10.89
N ALA A 14 -16.62 -3.76 -9.55
CA ALA A 14 -15.45 -4.35 -8.92
C ALA A 14 -15.35 -5.87 -9.17
N VAL A 15 -16.48 -6.59 -9.15
CA VAL A 15 -16.55 -8.02 -9.48
C VAL A 15 -16.18 -8.25 -10.95
N LEU A 16 -16.78 -7.50 -11.88
CA LEU A 16 -16.45 -7.60 -13.31
C LEU A 16 -14.99 -7.26 -13.59
N CYS A 17 -14.43 -6.27 -12.90
CA CYS A 17 -13.01 -5.94 -13.00
C CYS A 17 -12.13 -7.11 -12.54
N MET A 18 -12.48 -7.80 -11.45
CA MET A 18 -11.76 -9.01 -11.00
C MET A 18 -11.83 -10.12 -12.05
N GLU A 19 -12.99 -10.38 -12.62
CA GLU A 19 -13.15 -11.40 -13.69
C GLU A 19 -12.29 -11.05 -14.91
N LEU A 20 -12.31 -9.80 -15.37
CA LEU A 20 -11.46 -9.36 -16.47
C LEU A 20 -9.96 -9.51 -16.16
N VAL A 21 -9.53 -9.09 -14.95
CA VAL A 21 -8.14 -9.23 -14.53
C VAL A 21 -7.73 -10.70 -14.48
N LEU A 22 -8.55 -11.58 -13.91
CA LEU A 22 -8.24 -13.02 -13.85
C LEU A 22 -8.26 -13.69 -15.22
N HIS A 23 -9.11 -13.24 -16.15
CA HIS A 23 -9.22 -13.80 -17.49
C HIS A 23 -8.02 -13.43 -18.38
N TYR A 24 -7.55 -12.18 -18.30
CA TYR A 24 -6.49 -11.67 -19.18
C TYR A 24 -5.10 -11.64 -18.52
N SER A 25 -5.01 -11.60 -17.19
CA SER A 25 -3.75 -11.59 -16.45
C SER A 25 -3.52 -12.91 -15.73
N TYR A 26 -2.64 -13.73 -16.29
CA TYR A 26 -2.19 -14.97 -15.68
C TYR A 26 -1.19 -14.77 -14.53
N ALA A 27 -1.03 -13.54 -14.02
CA ALA A 27 -0.04 -13.23 -13.00
C ALA A 27 -0.16 -14.12 -11.75
N VAL A 28 -1.40 -14.31 -11.27
CA VAL A 28 -1.67 -15.17 -10.10
C VAL A 28 -1.33 -16.64 -10.38
N ALA A 29 -1.62 -17.12 -11.60
CA ALA A 29 -1.34 -18.50 -12.00
C ALA A 29 0.17 -18.75 -12.12
N ILE A 30 0.89 -17.83 -12.77
CA ILE A 30 2.35 -17.87 -12.90
C ILE A 30 2.99 -17.91 -11.51
N ILE A 31 2.59 -17.04 -10.59
CA ILE A 31 3.15 -17.03 -9.22
C ILE A 31 2.90 -18.35 -8.49
N LYS A 32 1.68 -18.89 -8.60
CA LYS A 32 1.34 -20.17 -7.96
C LYS A 32 2.11 -21.35 -8.53
N SER A 33 2.50 -21.31 -9.80
CA SER A 33 3.33 -22.36 -10.40
C SER A 33 4.78 -22.36 -9.89
N SER A 34 5.22 -21.31 -9.19
CA SER A 34 6.58 -21.16 -8.64
C SER A 34 7.68 -21.49 -9.66
N PRO A 35 7.71 -20.81 -10.82
CA PRO A 35 8.69 -21.06 -11.86
C PRO A 35 10.09 -20.60 -11.41
N SER A 36 11.11 -20.98 -12.17
CA SER A 36 12.46 -20.46 -11.98
C SER A 36 12.48 -18.94 -12.26
N TRP A 37 12.53 -18.13 -11.20
CA TRP A 37 12.48 -16.67 -11.29
C TRP A 37 13.63 -16.06 -12.09
N THR A 38 14.75 -16.77 -12.20
CA THR A 38 15.93 -16.40 -13.00
C THR A 38 15.67 -16.31 -14.50
N GLN A 39 14.58 -16.89 -15.00
CA GLN A 39 14.20 -16.83 -16.42
C GLN A 39 13.50 -15.52 -16.80
N TYR A 40 13.03 -14.77 -15.79
CA TYR A 40 12.27 -13.55 -16.01
C TYR A 40 13.18 -12.34 -15.93
N THR A 41 12.96 -11.39 -16.85
CA THR A 41 13.60 -10.08 -16.77
C THR A 41 13.08 -9.29 -15.56
N PRO A 42 13.84 -8.33 -15.02
CA PRO A 42 13.37 -7.49 -13.93
C PRO A 42 12.06 -6.74 -14.24
N TYR A 43 11.85 -6.36 -15.50
CA TYR A 43 10.60 -5.77 -15.97
C TYR A 43 9.42 -6.73 -15.80
N GLN A 44 9.56 -7.98 -16.24
CA GLN A 44 8.51 -9.00 -16.13
C GLN A 44 8.18 -9.30 -14.67
N LEU A 45 9.20 -9.42 -13.80
CA LEU A 45 9.02 -9.63 -12.36
C LEU A 45 8.28 -8.44 -11.72
N ALA A 46 8.65 -7.20 -12.10
CA ALA A 46 7.98 -6.00 -11.60
C ALA A 46 6.50 -5.95 -12.03
N MET A 47 6.19 -6.26 -13.29
CA MET A 47 4.81 -6.32 -13.79
C MET A 47 4.02 -7.45 -13.12
N LEU A 48 4.63 -8.62 -12.94
CA LEU A 48 4.01 -9.75 -12.27
C LEU A 48 3.60 -9.39 -10.83
N GLY A 49 4.52 -8.77 -10.07
CA GLY A 49 4.23 -8.26 -8.73
C GLY A 49 3.14 -7.20 -8.72
N TYR A 50 3.20 -6.24 -9.66
CA TYR A 50 2.21 -5.17 -9.77
C TYR A 50 0.79 -5.69 -10.01
N PHE A 51 0.60 -6.59 -10.98
CA PHE A 51 -0.72 -7.16 -11.26
C PHE A 51 -1.20 -8.10 -10.14
N ASN A 52 -0.28 -8.84 -9.51
CA ASN A 52 -0.63 -9.65 -8.36
C ASN A 52 -1.14 -8.80 -7.18
N LEU A 53 -0.54 -7.64 -6.92
CA LEU A 53 -1.01 -6.71 -5.90
C LEU A 53 -2.42 -6.18 -6.19
N HIS A 54 -2.74 -5.92 -7.46
CA HIS A 54 -4.10 -5.53 -7.86
C HIS A 54 -5.10 -6.66 -7.69
N ALA A 55 -4.73 -7.88 -8.05
CA ALA A 55 -5.55 -9.07 -7.81
C ALA A 55 -5.81 -9.29 -6.32
N VAL A 56 -4.79 -9.13 -5.46
CA VAL A 56 -4.93 -9.20 -4.00
C VAL A 56 -5.83 -8.10 -3.47
N TRP A 57 -5.67 -6.85 -3.95
CA TRP A 57 -6.54 -5.74 -3.57
C TRP A 57 -8.00 -5.99 -3.94
N LEU A 58 -8.29 -6.41 -5.17
CA LEU A 58 -9.65 -6.76 -5.62
C LEU A 58 -10.23 -7.92 -4.83
N LYS A 59 -9.43 -8.97 -4.58
CA LYS A 59 -9.81 -10.14 -3.78
C LYS A 59 -10.28 -9.76 -2.38
N LEU A 60 -9.69 -8.74 -1.76
CA LEU A 60 -10.12 -8.24 -0.45
C LEU A 60 -11.25 -7.22 -0.57
N LEU A 61 -11.21 -6.33 -1.56
CA LEU A 61 -12.22 -5.30 -1.79
C LEU A 61 -13.63 -5.89 -1.93
N ILE A 62 -13.77 -6.97 -2.71
CA ILE A 62 -15.07 -7.55 -3.07
C ILE A 62 -15.83 -8.04 -1.82
N PRO A 63 -15.28 -8.91 -0.94
CA PRO A 63 -15.96 -9.29 0.29
C PRO A 63 -16.34 -8.10 1.17
N TRP A 64 -15.44 -7.11 1.34
CA TRP A 64 -15.76 -5.94 2.16
C TRP A 64 -16.92 -5.12 1.61
N ARG A 65 -16.95 -4.92 0.29
CA ARG A 65 -18.07 -4.23 -0.37
C ARG A 65 -19.35 -5.04 -0.32
N PHE A 66 -19.26 -6.36 -0.44
CA PHE A 66 -20.41 -7.24 -0.30
C PHE A 66 -21.07 -7.06 1.08
N PHE A 67 -20.32 -7.21 2.17
CA PHE A 67 -20.88 -7.06 3.52
C PHE A 67 -21.39 -5.64 3.79
N ARG A 68 -20.68 -4.62 3.30
CA ARG A 68 -21.16 -3.24 3.43
C ARG A 68 -22.45 -2.98 2.64
N LEU A 69 -22.57 -3.55 1.44
CA LEU A 69 -23.78 -3.42 0.62
C LEU A 69 -25.00 -3.97 1.37
N TRP A 70 -24.88 -5.15 1.97
CA TRP A 70 -25.95 -5.73 2.79
C TRP A 70 -26.29 -4.88 4.02
N ALA A 71 -25.26 -4.40 4.74
CA ALA A 71 -25.49 -3.47 5.84
C ALA A 71 -26.26 -2.21 5.38
N LEU A 72 -25.92 -1.65 4.21
CA LEU A 72 -26.61 -0.49 3.64
C LEU A 72 -28.05 -0.79 3.17
N VAL A 73 -28.36 -2.05 2.85
CA VAL A 73 -29.74 -2.49 2.56
C VAL A 73 -30.55 -2.53 3.85
N ASP A 74 -29.95 -2.98 4.96
CA ASP A 74 -30.55 -3.00 6.30
C ASP A 74 -30.59 -1.62 6.99
N GLY A 75 -30.15 -0.56 6.31
CA GLY A 75 -30.12 0.80 6.85
C GLY A 75 -28.93 1.11 7.78
N LEU A 76 -27.97 0.18 7.90
CA LEU A 76 -26.75 0.34 8.70
C LEU A 76 -25.59 0.91 7.85
N ASP A 77 -25.02 2.03 8.27
CA ASP A 77 -23.85 2.63 7.59
C ASP A 77 -22.53 2.10 8.17
N ALA A 78 -22.16 0.89 7.74
CA ALA A 78 -20.86 0.32 8.06
C ALA A 78 -19.72 1.12 7.37
N PRO A 79 -18.51 1.20 7.96
CA PRO A 79 -17.39 1.93 7.36
C PRO A 79 -16.85 1.23 6.09
N GLU A 80 -16.44 2.01 5.08
CA GLU A 80 -15.65 1.47 3.95
C GLU A 80 -14.25 1.08 4.43
N ASN A 81 -13.83 -0.16 4.12
CA ASN A 81 -12.51 -0.65 4.49
C ASN A 81 -11.40 -0.19 3.56
N MET A 82 -11.62 -0.29 2.25
CA MET A 82 -10.66 0.04 1.20
C MET A 82 -11.06 1.37 0.56
N VAL A 83 -10.44 2.46 1.03
CA VAL A 83 -10.86 3.82 0.64
C VAL A 83 -10.29 4.22 -0.72
N ARG A 84 -9.10 3.69 -1.07
CA ARG A 84 -8.36 4.07 -2.27
C ARG A 84 -7.88 2.84 -3.03
N CYS A 85 -7.65 3.01 -4.32
CA CYS A 85 -7.02 2.00 -5.16
C CYS A 85 -5.58 1.74 -4.69
N MET A 86 -5.08 0.51 -4.87
CA MET A 86 -3.68 0.17 -4.58
C MET A 86 -2.70 1.18 -5.19
N SER A 87 -2.93 1.56 -6.45
CA SER A 87 -2.12 2.53 -7.19
C SER A 87 -2.32 4.00 -6.79
N ASP A 88 -3.26 4.34 -5.90
CA ASP A 88 -3.53 5.72 -5.44
C ASP A 88 -3.04 5.93 -3.99
N ASN A 89 -1.83 5.45 -3.70
CA ASN A 89 -1.16 5.61 -2.40
C ASN A 89 0.32 5.96 -2.58
N TYR A 90 0.71 7.16 -2.17
CA TYR A 90 2.09 7.63 -2.15
C TYR A 90 2.74 7.56 -0.75
N SER A 91 1.96 7.27 0.28
CA SER A 91 2.37 7.24 1.69
C SER A 91 2.06 5.86 2.26
N THR A 92 3.07 5.23 2.85
CA THR A 92 2.94 3.90 3.47
C THR A 92 2.02 3.97 4.68
N LEU A 93 2.15 5.03 5.49
CA LEU A 93 1.25 5.28 6.62
C LEU A 93 -0.21 5.45 6.18
N ALA A 94 -0.46 6.27 5.15
CA ALA A 94 -1.81 6.49 4.64
C ALA A 94 -2.40 5.22 4.02
N PHE A 95 -1.55 4.43 3.35
CA PHE A 95 -1.91 3.12 2.83
C PHE A 95 -2.43 2.19 3.93
N TRP A 96 -1.68 1.99 5.02
CA TRP A 96 -2.09 1.09 6.10
C TRP A 96 -3.36 1.54 6.83
N ARG A 97 -3.58 2.85 6.92
CA ARG A 97 -4.82 3.41 7.49
C ARG A 97 -6.02 3.30 6.53
N GLY A 98 -5.78 3.33 5.22
CA GLY A 98 -6.79 3.32 4.17
C GLY A 98 -7.11 1.95 3.57
N TRP A 99 -6.26 0.94 3.77
CA TRP A 99 -6.42 -0.42 3.26
C TRP A 99 -7.46 -1.23 4.04
N HIS A 100 -7.36 -1.25 5.37
CA HIS A 100 -8.36 -1.89 6.22
C HIS A 100 -8.80 -0.95 7.32
N ARG A 101 -9.63 0.03 6.95
CA ARG A 101 -10.01 1.14 7.82
C ARG A 101 -10.69 0.70 9.12
N SER A 102 -11.58 -0.29 9.10
CA SER A 102 -12.25 -0.76 10.32
C SER A 102 -11.28 -1.42 11.29
N LEU A 103 -10.38 -2.28 10.80
CA LEU A 103 -9.33 -2.92 11.59
C LEU A 103 -8.36 -1.88 12.15
N ASN A 104 -7.91 -0.92 11.33
CA ASN A 104 -7.04 0.14 11.79
C ASN A 104 -7.68 0.93 12.95
N ARG A 105 -8.97 1.30 12.83
CA ARG A 105 -9.70 1.96 13.93
C ARG A 105 -9.79 1.09 15.18
N TRP A 106 -10.04 -0.21 15.02
CA TRP A 106 -10.11 -1.14 16.13
C TRP A 106 -8.76 -1.24 16.85
N ILE A 107 -7.68 -1.49 16.11
CA ILE A 107 -6.31 -1.58 16.63
C ILE A 107 -5.90 -0.28 17.33
N VAL A 108 -6.20 0.87 16.72
CA VAL A 108 -5.87 2.16 17.33
C VAL A 108 -6.59 2.30 18.68
N ARG A 109 -7.88 1.97 18.73
CA ARG A 109 -8.71 2.12 19.93
C ARG A 109 -8.35 1.13 21.04
N TYR A 110 -8.08 -0.12 20.70
CA TYR A 110 -7.98 -1.21 21.67
C TYR A 110 -6.55 -1.67 21.96
N ILE A 111 -5.58 -1.30 21.13
CA ILE A 111 -4.17 -1.67 21.32
C ILE A 111 -3.32 -0.41 21.44
N TYR A 112 -3.32 0.44 20.42
CA TYR A 112 -2.40 1.57 20.35
C TYR A 112 -2.62 2.63 21.44
N VAL A 113 -3.87 3.05 21.65
CA VAL A 113 -4.22 4.06 22.68
C VAL A 113 -3.94 3.53 24.09
N PRO A 114 -4.35 2.29 24.47
CA PRO A 114 -3.99 1.71 25.77
C PRO A 114 -2.48 1.59 26.03
N LEU A 115 -1.66 1.39 25.00
CA LEU A 115 -0.19 1.38 25.11
C LEU A 115 0.44 2.78 25.25
N GLY A 116 -0.37 3.83 25.41
CA GLY A 116 0.08 5.21 25.61
C GLY A 116 0.11 6.07 24.35
N GLY A 117 -0.36 5.54 23.22
CA GLY A 117 -0.51 6.26 21.96
C GLY A 117 0.73 7.07 21.58
N ASN A 118 0.54 8.36 21.29
CA ASN A 118 1.64 9.31 21.00
C ASN A 118 2.14 10.06 22.25
N GLY A 119 1.58 9.80 23.44
CA GLY A 119 1.86 10.57 24.65
C GLY A 119 3.20 10.26 25.32
N GLY A 120 3.89 9.19 24.91
CA GLY A 120 5.10 8.68 25.55
C GLY A 120 6.43 9.09 24.92
N GLY A 121 6.42 10.01 23.95
CA GLY A 121 7.60 10.37 23.16
C GLY A 121 7.86 9.42 21.97
N LYS A 122 8.91 9.73 21.19
CA LYS A 122 9.18 9.08 19.89
C LYS A 122 9.49 7.59 20.02
N VAL A 123 10.29 7.21 21.02
CA VAL A 123 10.70 5.80 21.23
C VAL A 123 9.50 4.93 21.61
N LYS A 124 8.64 5.39 22.54
CA LYS A 124 7.42 4.66 22.91
C LYS A 124 6.44 4.55 21.74
N THR A 125 6.33 5.59 20.92
CA THR A 125 5.54 5.56 19.68
C THR A 125 6.02 4.45 18.73
N MET A 126 7.33 4.31 18.55
CA MET A 126 7.91 3.27 17.69
C MET A 126 7.67 1.86 18.26
N LEU A 127 7.84 1.66 19.56
CA LEU A 127 7.54 0.39 20.23
C LEU A 127 6.05 0.03 20.11
N ASN A 128 5.15 1.01 20.24
CA ASN A 128 3.71 0.81 20.09
C ASN A 128 3.34 0.41 18.66
N VAL A 129 3.97 1.02 17.64
CA VAL A 129 3.80 0.63 16.24
C VAL A 129 4.31 -0.80 16.02
N LEU A 130 5.48 -1.15 16.54
CA LEU A 130 6.05 -2.50 16.42
C LEU A 130 5.15 -3.57 17.07
N ALA A 131 4.60 -3.28 18.26
CA ALA A 131 3.68 -4.16 18.95
C ALA A 131 2.38 -4.37 18.14
N VAL A 132 1.84 -3.29 17.57
CA VAL A 132 0.66 -3.34 16.70
C VAL A 132 0.91 -4.22 15.46
N PHE A 133 2.01 -4.01 14.74
CA PHE A 133 2.32 -4.82 13.55
C PHE A 133 2.61 -6.28 13.89
N THR A 134 3.23 -6.55 15.04
CA THR A 134 3.45 -7.91 15.54
C THR A 134 2.13 -8.61 15.83
N PHE A 135 1.19 -7.91 16.49
CA PHE A 135 -0.16 -8.44 16.70
C PHE A 135 -0.88 -8.74 15.39
N ILE A 136 -0.82 -7.83 14.40
CA ILE A 136 -1.43 -8.05 13.09
C ILE A 136 -0.85 -9.30 12.40
N ALA A 137 0.47 -9.48 12.46
CA ALA A 137 1.12 -10.64 11.86
C ALA A 137 0.65 -11.94 12.53
N LEU A 138 0.67 -12.00 13.87
CA LEU A 138 0.21 -13.16 14.64
C LEU A 138 -1.28 -13.45 14.45
N TRP A 139 -2.10 -12.42 14.27
CA TRP A 139 -3.53 -12.56 14.00
C TRP A 139 -3.82 -13.16 12.62
N HIS A 140 -2.97 -12.89 11.63
CA HIS A 140 -3.13 -13.41 10.28
C HIS A 140 -2.65 -14.85 10.13
N ASP A 141 -1.46 -15.19 10.65
CA ASP A 141 -0.89 -16.55 10.62
C ASP A 141 0.27 -16.66 11.62
N ILE A 142 0.50 -17.86 12.18
CA ILE A 142 1.65 -18.17 13.03
C ILE A 142 2.91 -18.42 12.16
N ASN A 143 2.76 -18.54 10.84
CA ASN A 143 3.88 -18.69 9.93
C ASN A 143 4.92 -17.57 10.08
N LEU A 144 6.15 -17.94 10.44
CA LEU A 144 7.29 -17.04 10.66
C LEU A 144 7.57 -16.13 9.46
N ARG A 145 7.21 -16.54 8.24
CA ARG A 145 7.35 -15.71 7.03
C ARG A 145 6.48 -14.45 7.10
N LEU A 146 5.25 -14.57 7.63
CA LEU A 146 4.31 -13.46 7.73
C LEU A 146 4.73 -12.49 8.85
N LEU A 147 5.30 -13.03 9.93
CA LEU A 147 5.92 -12.24 10.99
C LEU A 147 7.13 -11.44 10.49
N ALA A 148 8.03 -12.09 9.75
CA ALA A 148 9.19 -11.44 9.14
C ALA A 148 8.77 -10.32 8.17
N TRP A 149 7.74 -10.55 7.36
CA TRP A 149 7.16 -9.53 6.49
C TRP A 149 6.54 -8.36 7.25
N GLY A 150 5.81 -8.63 8.35
CA GLY A 150 5.25 -7.58 9.21
C GLY A 150 6.32 -6.69 9.84
N TRP A 151 7.44 -7.27 10.28
CA TRP A 151 8.58 -6.51 10.79
C TRP A 151 9.31 -5.72 9.71
N LEU A 152 9.51 -6.32 8.52
CA LEU A 152 10.10 -5.62 7.37
C LEU A 152 9.25 -4.40 6.97
N THR A 153 7.92 -4.58 6.96
CA THR A 153 6.98 -3.49 6.68
C THR A 153 7.06 -2.39 7.73
N THR A 154 7.20 -2.75 9.02
CA THR A 154 7.39 -1.78 10.11
C THR A 154 8.69 -0.98 9.93
N LEU A 155 9.77 -1.66 9.52
CA LEU A 155 11.04 -1.01 9.20
C LEU A 155 10.90 -0.04 8.02
N PHE A 156 10.09 -0.37 7.01
CA PHE A 156 9.88 0.51 5.84
C PHE A 156 8.99 1.72 6.11
N ILE A 157 8.19 1.72 7.17
CA ILE A 157 7.45 2.91 7.62
C ILE A 157 8.38 3.93 8.29
N LEU A 158 9.50 3.45 8.85
CA LEU A 158 10.40 4.25 9.68
C LEU A 158 11.10 5.38 8.91
N PRO A 159 11.63 5.18 7.69
CA PRO A 159 12.12 6.27 6.85
C PRO A 159 11.09 7.37 6.59
N GLU A 160 9.83 7.00 6.33
CA GLU A 160 8.75 7.97 6.11
C GLU A 160 8.51 8.83 7.35
N VAL A 161 8.44 8.20 8.53
CA VAL A 161 8.27 8.91 9.80
C VAL A 161 9.45 9.83 10.09
N ILE A 162 10.69 9.36 9.86
CA ILE A 162 11.90 10.17 10.04
C ILE A 162 11.89 11.36 9.08
N ALA A 163 11.57 11.15 7.81
CA ALA A 163 11.52 12.21 6.81
C ALA A 163 10.49 13.29 7.19
N MET A 164 9.31 12.91 7.68
CA MET A 164 8.31 13.86 8.18
C MET A 164 8.80 14.71 9.37
N ILE A 165 9.71 14.15 10.19
CA ILE A 165 10.30 14.84 11.34
C ILE A 165 11.42 15.80 10.90
N ILE A 166 12.31 15.36 9.99
CA ILE A 166 13.46 16.14 9.53
C ILE A 166 13.03 17.27 8.59
N PHE A 167 11.99 17.04 7.79
CA PHE A 167 11.48 17.99 6.79
C PHE A 167 10.05 18.46 7.13
N PRO A 168 9.85 19.23 8.22
CA PRO A 168 8.54 19.71 8.57
C PRO A 168 8.07 20.77 7.55
N LYS A 169 6.81 20.65 7.11
CA LYS A 169 6.18 21.59 6.15
C LYS A 169 6.32 23.07 6.55
N ARG A 170 6.38 23.36 7.86
CA ARG A 170 6.55 24.72 8.40
C ARG A 170 7.89 25.37 8.00
N LYS A 171 8.97 24.59 7.87
CA LYS A 171 10.31 25.10 7.51
C LYS A 171 10.43 25.44 6.02
N TRP A 172 9.56 24.88 5.19
CA TRP A 172 9.59 25.02 3.73
C TRP A 172 8.45 25.88 3.18
N LYS A 173 7.89 26.77 4.02
CA LYS A 173 6.76 27.62 3.64
C LYS A 173 7.11 28.54 2.47
N ASP A 174 8.35 28.99 2.40
CA ASP A 174 8.82 29.96 1.40
C ASP A 174 9.21 29.31 0.06
N TRP A 175 9.35 27.97 0.03
CA TRP A 175 9.75 27.18 -1.15
C TRP A 175 8.79 26.00 -1.40
N PRO A 176 7.50 26.27 -1.70
CA PRO A 176 6.47 25.24 -1.77
C PRO A 176 6.71 24.24 -2.93
N GLU A 177 7.26 24.69 -4.05
CA GLU A 177 7.53 23.85 -5.22
C GLU A 177 8.67 22.86 -4.94
N THR A 178 9.78 23.36 -4.39
CA THR A 178 10.92 22.53 -3.97
C THR A 178 10.50 21.49 -2.92
N PHE A 179 9.65 21.90 -1.98
CA PHE A 179 9.10 20.97 -0.99
C PHE A 179 8.24 19.88 -1.64
N ARG A 180 7.41 20.23 -2.63
CA ARG A 180 6.59 19.26 -3.38
C ARG A 180 7.46 18.26 -4.15
N ILE A 181 8.57 18.70 -4.75
CA ILE A 181 9.53 17.81 -5.42
C ILE A 181 10.19 16.88 -4.41
N LEU A 182 10.67 17.41 -3.27
CA LEU A 182 11.27 16.61 -2.20
C LEU A 182 10.30 15.54 -1.67
N CYS A 183 9.04 15.92 -1.43
CA CYS A 183 7.99 14.97 -1.06
C CYS A 183 7.74 13.92 -2.16
N GLY A 184 7.82 14.30 -3.43
CA GLY A 184 7.67 13.38 -4.56
C GLY A 184 8.78 12.34 -4.64
N ILE A 185 10.03 12.74 -4.36
CA ILE A 185 11.17 11.83 -4.27
C ILE A 185 10.97 10.84 -3.11
N GLY A 186 10.59 11.36 -1.93
CA GLY A 186 10.27 10.51 -0.77
C GLY A 186 9.11 9.54 -1.03
N ALA A 187 8.04 10.01 -1.67
CA ALA A 187 6.91 9.19 -2.08
C ALA A 187 7.30 8.07 -3.05
N THR A 188 8.16 8.38 -4.02
CA THR A 188 8.67 7.37 -4.98
C THR A 188 9.46 6.29 -4.24
N GLY A 189 10.32 6.69 -3.30
CA GLY A 189 11.04 5.76 -2.42
C GLY A 189 10.08 4.86 -1.62
N ASN A 190 9.04 5.44 -1.02
CA ASN A 190 8.04 4.67 -0.26
C ASN A 190 7.30 3.65 -1.13
N ILE A 191 6.87 4.04 -2.33
CA ILE A 191 6.18 3.14 -3.27
C ILE A 191 7.12 1.98 -3.65
N LEU A 192 8.38 2.26 -3.99
CA LEU A 192 9.37 1.23 -4.31
C LEU A 192 9.61 0.28 -3.12
N MET A 193 9.76 0.81 -1.91
CA MET A 193 9.92 0.00 -0.70
C MET A 193 8.70 -0.91 -0.48
N MET A 194 7.48 -0.39 -0.64
CA MET A 194 6.25 -1.19 -0.55
C MET A 194 6.17 -2.26 -1.63
N MET A 195 6.59 -1.96 -2.86
CA MET A 195 6.64 -2.94 -3.96
C MET A 195 7.61 -4.08 -3.62
N VAL A 196 8.82 -3.76 -3.13
CA VAL A 196 9.80 -4.77 -2.71
C VAL A 196 9.27 -5.60 -1.54
N ALA A 197 8.69 -4.96 -0.51
CA ALA A 197 8.08 -5.65 0.62
C ALA A 197 7.00 -6.65 0.17
N SER A 198 6.20 -6.23 -0.81
CA SER A 198 5.11 -7.04 -1.35
C SER A 198 5.61 -8.20 -2.21
N LEU A 199 6.70 -8.00 -2.97
CA LEU A 199 7.37 -9.07 -3.70
C LEU A 199 7.92 -10.14 -2.74
N VAL A 200 8.62 -9.72 -1.67
CA VAL A 200 9.15 -10.62 -0.63
C VAL A 200 8.01 -11.35 0.11
N GLY A 201 6.89 -10.68 0.35
CA GLY A 201 5.78 -11.24 1.13
C GLY A 201 4.89 -12.21 0.35
N PHE A 202 4.66 -11.94 -0.94
CA PHE A 202 3.59 -12.59 -1.70
C PHE A 202 4.03 -13.26 -3.00
N VAL A 203 5.27 -13.08 -3.45
CA VAL A 203 5.74 -13.57 -4.76
C VAL A 203 6.97 -14.45 -4.62
N MET A 204 8.00 -13.98 -3.92
CA MET A 204 9.33 -14.61 -3.87
C MET A 204 9.88 -14.67 -2.45
N GLY A 205 10.82 -15.60 -2.18
CA GLY A 205 11.54 -15.63 -0.92
C GLY A 205 12.57 -14.50 -0.79
N VAL A 206 13.13 -14.33 0.42
CA VAL A 206 14.17 -13.30 0.67
C VAL A 206 15.42 -13.54 -0.18
N ASP A 207 15.77 -14.80 -0.44
CA ASP A 207 16.97 -15.15 -1.20
C ASP A 207 16.80 -14.89 -2.70
N ASP A 208 15.63 -15.20 -3.26
CA ASP A 208 15.27 -14.87 -4.65
C ASP A 208 15.31 -13.35 -4.91
N VAL A 209 14.93 -12.54 -3.92
CA VAL A 209 14.95 -11.06 -4.02
C VAL A 209 16.38 -10.53 -4.08
N LYS A 210 17.33 -11.14 -3.36
CA LYS A 210 18.75 -10.72 -3.44
C LYS A 210 19.30 -10.97 -4.85
N GLU A 211 18.94 -12.09 -5.46
CA GLU A 211 19.33 -12.40 -6.84
C GLU A 211 18.68 -11.45 -7.84
N MET A 212 17.38 -11.15 -7.68
CA MET A 212 16.69 -10.16 -8.50
C MET A 212 17.33 -8.77 -8.39
N VAL A 213 17.64 -8.31 -7.18
CA VAL A 213 18.28 -7.00 -6.97
C VAL A 213 19.66 -6.95 -7.63
N LYS A 214 20.46 -8.02 -7.50
CA LYS A 214 21.74 -8.11 -8.22
C LYS A 214 21.54 -8.08 -9.74
N GLY A 215 20.52 -8.78 -10.25
CA GLY A 215 20.17 -8.77 -11.67
C GLY A 215 19.69 -7.41 -12.19
N ILE A 216 18.97 -6.64 -11.37
CA ILE A 216 18.52 -5.28 -11.68
C ILE A 216 19.71 -4.33 -11.90
N PHE A 217 20.77 -4.48 -11.11
CA PHE A 217 21.99 -3.65 -11.26
C PHE A 217 23.01 -4.25 -12.23
N ALA A 218 22.78 -5.47 -12.73
CA ALA A 218 23.62 -6.11 -13.74
C ALA A 218 23.17 -5.71 -15.15
N GLY A 219 23.71 -4.60 -15.66
CA GLY A 219 23.63 -4.22 -17.07
C GLY A 219 22.89 -2.90 -17.38
N TRP A 220 23.30 -2.26 -18.46
CA TRP A 220 22.81 -0.93 -18.88
C TRP A 220 21.32 -0.91 -19.24
N PHE A 221 20.80 -1.99 -19.83
CA PHE A 221 19.37 -2.11 -20.15
C PHE A 221 18.49 -2.12 -18.88
N ASN A 222 18.94 -2.81 -17.84
CA ASN A 222 18.23 -2.88 -16.56
C ASN A 222 18.29 -1.53 -15.81
N ALA A 223 19.41 -0.82 -15.89
CA ALA A 223 19.54 0.54 -15.36
C ALA A 223 18.58 1.53 -16.07
N GLY A 224 18.42 1.40 -17.39
CA GLY A 224 17.44 2.17 -18.16
C GLY A 224 16.00 1.92 -17.70
N PHE A 225 15.63 0.65 -17.49
CA PHE A 225 14.32 0.28 -16.96
C PHE A 225 14.07 0.85 -15.55
N VAL A 226 15.02 0.72 -14.63
CA VAL A 226 14.89 1.26 -13.26
C VAL A 226 14.70 2.77 -13.30
N THR A 227 15.49 3.48 -14.12
CA THR A 227 15.38 4.93 -14.26
C THR A 227 14.01 5.33 -14.78
N ALA A 228 13.51 4.66 -15.82
CA ALA A 228 12.17 4.89 -16.36
C ALA A 228 11.07 4.59 -15.32
N ALA A 229 11.21 3.51 -14.55
CA ALA A 229 10.27 3.14 -13.50
C ALA A 229 10.24 4.19 -12.38
N VAL A 230 11.41 4.64 -11.90
CA VAL A 230 11.52 5.71 -10.89
C VAL A 230 10.89 7.00 -11.39
N MET A 231 11.17 7.40 -12.63
CA MET A 231 10.57 8.61 -13.22
C MET A 231 9.05 8.50 -13.34
N CYS A 232 8.53 7.34 -13.78
CA CYS A 232 7.10 7.09 -13.88
C CYS A 232 6.42 7.16 -12.49
N LEU A 233 7.02 6.53 -11.47
CA LEU A 233 6.52 6.60 -10.10
C LEU A 233 6.56 8.02 -9.53
N PHE A 234 7.59 8.79 -9.85
CA PHE A 234 7.69 10.19 -9.45
C PHE A 234 6.58 11.04 -10.07
N VAL A 235 6.35 10.92 -11.37
CA VAL A 235 5.24 11.61 -12.05
C VAL A 235 3.90 11.18 -11.48
N SER A 236 3.72 9.88 -11.23
CA SER A 236 2.51 9.33 -10.60
C SER A 236 2.29 9.92 -9.20
N ALA A 237 3.33 10.05 -8.39
CA ALA A 237 3.25 10.70 -7.07
C ALA A 237 2.84 12.18 -7.19
N GLN A 238 3.34 12.91 -8.18
CA GLN A 238 2.94 14.31 -8.43
C GLN A 238 1.47 14.44 -8.82
N ILE A 239 0.96 13.50 -9.64
CA ILE A 239 -0.46 13.42 -9.99
C ILE A 239 -1.29 13.13 -8.74
N MET A 240 -0.88 12.19 -7.89
CA MET A 240 -1.57 11.90 -6.63
C MET A 240 -1.61 13.11 -5.71
N PHE A 241 -0.54 13.91 -5.63
CA PHE A 241 -0.55 15.15 -4.84
C PHE A 241 -1.58 16.15 -5.37
N GLU A 242 -1.64 16.37 -6.69
CA GLU A 242 -2.64 17.27 -7.26
C GLU A 242 -4.06 16.75 -7.03
N HIS A 243 -4.26 15.43 -7.14
CA HIS A 243 -5.53 14.80 -6.85
C HIS A 243 -5.97 15.03 -5.38
N ARG A 244 -5.04 14.90 -4.41
CA ARG A 244 -5.31 15.20 -2.99
C ARG A 244 -5.63 16.67 -2.75
N ASP A 245 -4.94 17.57 -3.42
CA ASP A 245 -5.21 19.00 -3.28
C ASP A 245 -6.53 19.39 -3.94
N GLY A 246 -6.89 18.74 -5.06
CA GLY A 246 -8.23 18.82 -5.66
C GLY A 246 -9.34 18.38 -4.71
N GLU A 247 -9.18 17.23 -4.04
CA GLU A 247 -10.12 16.76 -3.01
C GLU A 247 -10.28 17.80 -1.88
N LYS A 248 -9.18 18.37 -1.40
CA LYS A 248 -9.22 19.42 -0.36
C LYS A 248 -9.94 20.69 -0.82
N ARG A 249 -9.74 21.11 -2.07
CA ARG A 249 -10.45 22.26 -2.67
C ARG A 249 -11.97 22.01 -2.71
N GLN A 250 -12.38 20.75 -2.84
CA GLN A 250 -13.79 20.32 -2.79
C GLN A 250 -14.30 20.06 -1.36
N GLY A 251 -13.48 20.29 -0.32
CA GLY A 251 -13.84 20.01 1.07
C GLY A 251 -13.79 18.53 1.45
N ILE A 252 -13.29 17.65 0.59
CA ILE A 252 -13.17 16.22 0.84
C ILE A 252 -11.86 15.96 1.58
N ASN A 253 -11.95 15.59 2.86
CA ASN A 253 -10.81 15.19 3.66
C ASN A 253 -10.95 13.74 4.15
N LEU A 254 -10.47 12.81 3.33
CA LEU A 254 -10.31 11.42 3.71
C LEU A 254 -9.09 11.33 4.63
N LYS A 255 -9.33 11.24 5.95
CA LYS A 255 -8.32 10.88 6.95
C LYS A 255 -7.85 9.43 6.71
N CYS A 256 -6.97 9.29 5.73
CA CYS A 256 -6.12 8.13 5.45
C CYS A 256 -4.72 8.52 5.90
#